data_AF-A0A7H8R4A6-F1
#
_entry.id   AF-A0A7H8R4A6-F1
#
_cell.length_a   1.000
_cell.length_b   1.000
_cell.length_c   1.000
_cell.angle_alpha   90.00
_cell.angle_beta   90.00
_cell.angle_gamma   90.00
#
_symmetry.space_group_name_H-M   'P 1'
#
loop_
_entity.id
_entity.type
_entity.pdbx_description
1 polymer ?
#
loop_
_entity_poly.entity_id
_entity_poly.type
_entity_poly.pdbx_seq_one_letter_code
_entity_poly.pdbx_strand_id
1 'polypeptide(L)'
;MLTKTVPRTHLHCLRPLILHATFTHSAINANQKAKTPLEQQRLRRPVSPHLTIYKWEYQSLASILQRFSGMAFSGGLYAFATAYLLLPAACGSTVDTDSLVNMVAGLPESVKTGAKFLVAWPFTYHAVNGVKQLAWDQVIGMRDKKMIRLVARGVAGVSFVGALVLVVL
;
A
#
# COMPACT_ATOMS: atom_id res chain seq x y z
N MET A 1 19.15 42.66 46.94
CA MET A 1 18.00 42.16 47.74
C MET A 1 17.19 41.25 46.82
N LEU A 2 16.96 39.95 47.00
CA LEU A 2 17.24 38.94 48.02
C LEU A 2 17.27 37.59 47.27
N THR A 3 18.40 36.89 47.24
CA THR A 3 18.50 35.51 46.75
C THR A 3 18.18 34.56 47.91
N LYS A 4 16.98 33.95 47.91
CA LYS A 4 16.64 32.90 48.88
C LYS A 4 17.15 31.54 48.38
N THR A 5 18.16 31.03 49.05
CA THR A 5 18.69 29.67 48.96
C THR A 5 17.75 28.69 49.69
N VAL A 6 17.37 27.59 49.03
CA VAL A 6 16.60 26.48 49.63
C VAL A 6 17.58 25.40 50.13
N PRO A 7 17.42 24.86 51.35
CA PRO A 7 18.34 23.89 51.93
C PRO A 7 18.14 22.46 51.37
N ARG A 8 19.27 21.76 51.15
CA ARG A 8 19.34 20.32 50.85
C ARG A 8 19.05 19.52 52.11
N THR A 9 17.95 18.78 52.12
CA THR A 9 17.66 17.77 53.14
C THR A 9 18.16 16.39 52.70
N HIS A 10 18.81 15.72 53.65
CA HIS A 10 19.52 14.46 53.50
C HIS A 10 18.58 13.30 53.20
N LEU A 11 18.91 12.52 52.16
CA LEU A 11 18.31 11.22 51.89
C LEU A 11 18.72 10.23 52.98
N HIS A 12 17.75 9.80 53.78
CA HIS A 12 17.84 8.55 54.51
C HIS A 12 17.13 7.45 53.73
N CYS A 13 17.89 6.40 53.48
CA CYS A 13 17.49 5.07 53.09
C CYS A 13 16.25 4.59 53.87
N LEU A 14 15.31 3.89 53.22
CA LEU A 14 14.82 2.57 53.66
C LEU A 14 13.63 2.07 52.80
N ARG A 15 13.85 0.87 52.23
CA ARG A 15 12.89 -0.20 51.90
C ARG A 15 11.91 -0.04 50.72
N PRO A 16 11.97 -0.92 49.69
CA PRO A 16 10.85 -1.10 48.78
C PRO A 16 9.79 -1.98 49.47
N LEU A 17 8.68 -1.37 49.90
CA LEU A 17 7.47 -2.14 50.21
C LEU A 17 6.81 -2.44 48.86
N ILE A 18 7.01 -3.66 48.34
CA ILE A 18 6.29 -4.15 47.17
C ILE A 18 4.84 -4.39 47.61
N LEU A 19 4.00 -3.36 47.47
CA LEU A 19 2.56 -3.50 47.55
C LEU A 19 2.10 -4.22 46.28
N HIS A 20 1.91 -5.54 46.37
CA HIS A 20 1.20 -6.29 45.34
C HIS A 20 -0.27 -5.88 45.37
N ALA A 21 -0.60 -4.79 44.68
CA ALA A 21 -1.98 -4.47 44.35
C ALA A 21 -2.46 -5.55 43.36
N THR A 22 -3.14 -6.57 43.87
CA THR A 22 -3.89 -7.52 43.06
C THR A 22 -5.03 -6.75 42.40
N PHE A 23 -4.77 -6.26 41.19
CA PHE A 23 -5.79 -5.67 40.33
C PHE A 23 -6.71 -6.81 39.89
N THR A 24 -7.84 -6.97 40.57
CA THR A 24 -8.91 -7.85 40.13
C THR A 24 -9.51 -7.24 38.87
N HIS A 25 -8.99 -7.65 37.71
CA HIS A 25 -9.60 -7.35 36.42
C HIS A 25 -10.92 -8.13 36.36
N SER A 26 -12.00 -7.54 36.93
CA SER A 26 -13.34 -8.07 36.75
C SER A 26 -13.63 -8.00 35.25
N ALA A 27 -13.69 -9.17 34.60
CA ALA A 27 -13.97 -9.28 33.18
C ALA A 27 -15.43 -8.85 32.96
N ILE A 28 -15.62 -7.55 32.75
CA ILE A 28 -16.91 -7.01 32.34
C ILE A 28 -17.20 -7.63 30.98
N ASN A 29 -18.19 -8.53 30.90
CA ASN A 29 -18.67 -9.11 29.66
C ASN A 29 -18.91 -7.99 28.64
N ALA A 30 -18.01 -7.89 27.65
CA ALA A 30 -18.03 -6.82 26.64
C ALA A 30 -19.34 -6.78 25.84
N ASN A 31 -20.12 -7.86 25.89
CA ASN A 31 -21.40 -8.02 25.19
C ASN A 31 -22.61 -7.34 25.86
N GLN A 32 -22.49 -6.75 27.05
CA GLN A 32 -23.63 -6.12 27.75
C GLN A 32 -23.44 -4.65 28.16
N LYS A 33 -22.36 -3.98 27.73
CA LYS A 33 -22.19 -2.56 28.04
C LYS A 33 -23.15 -1.73 27.17
N ALA A 34 -24.21 -1.23 27.77
CA ALA A 34 -25.09 -0.24 27.14
C ALA A 34 -24.22 0.92 26.63
N LYS A 35 -24.32 1.21 25.32
CA LYS A 35 -23.56 2.31 24.70
C LYS A 35 -23.92 3.61 25.41
N THR A 36 -22.90 4.28 25.92
CA THR A 36 -23.02 5.60 26.53
C THR A 36 -23.64 6.60 25.53
N PRO A 37 -24.32 7.66 25.99
CA PRO A 37 -24.88 8.69 25.11
C PRO A 37 -23.84 9.28 24.14
N LEU A 38 -22.58 9.39 24.56
CA LEU A 38 -21.47 9.85 23.72
C LEU A 38 -21.10 8.85 22.61
N GLU A 39 -21.15 7.55 22.88
CA GLU A 39 -20.96 6.50 21.86
C GLU A 39 -22.11 6.48 20.86
N GLN A 40 -23.35 6.70 21.32
CA GLN A 40 -24.51 6.84 20.45
C GLN A 40 -24.40 8.10 19.57
N GLN A 41 -23.90 9.21 20.12
CA GLN A 41 -23.64 10.43 19.38
C GLN A 41 -22.54 10.25 18.31
N ARG A 42 -21.48 9.48 18.59
CA ARG A 42 -20.39 9.22 17.62
C ARG A 42 -20.88 8.50 16.36
N LEU A 43 -21.86 7.61 16.50
CA LEU A 43 -22.46 6.90 15.35
C LEU A 43 -23.31 7.81 14.45
N ARG A 44 -23.79 8.94 14.97
CA ARG A 44 -24.62 9.91 14.24
C ARG A 44 -23.81 11.04 13.58
N ARG A 45 -22.48 11.05 13.72
CA ARG A 45 -21.64 12.06 13.08
C ARG A 45 -21.49 11.73 11.59
N PRO A 46 -21.86 12.63 10.67
CA PRO A 46 -21.63 12.39 9.25
C PRO A 46 -20.13 12.39 8.96
N VAL A 47 -19.72 11.55 8.02
CA VAL A 47 -18.35 11.59 7.47
C VAL A 47 -18.30 12.74 6.47
N SER A 48 -17.31 13.62 6.58
CA SER A 48 -17.13 14.69 5.61
C SER A 48 -16.86 14.11 4.21
N PRO A 49 -17.36 14.74 3.14
CA PRO A 49 -17.00 14.34 1.78
C PRO A 49 -15.48 14.45 1.62
N HIS A 50 -14.86 13.45 1.00
CA HIS A 50 -13.40 13.37 0.84
C HIS A 50 -13.05 13.15 -0.63
N LEU A 51 -13.24 11.94 -1.17
CA LEU A 51 -12.90 11.65 -2.58
C LEU A 51 -13.73 12.45 -3.58
N THR A 52 -14.97 12.77 -3.24
CA THR A 52 -15.90 13.49 -4.13
C THR A 52 -15.57 14.98 -4.28
N ILE A 53 -14.87 15.57 -3.31
CA ILE A 53 -14.48 16.99 -3.33
C ILE A 53 -12.96 17.19 -3.40
N TYR A 54 -12.18 16.11 -3.46
CA TYR A 54 -10.73 16.17 -3.49
C TYR A 54 -10.23 16.66 -4.85
N LYS A 55 -9.27 17.59 -4.83
CA LYS A 55 -8.58 18.04 -6.04
C LYS A 55 -7.54 17.00 -6.45
N TRP A 56 -7.75 16.34 -7.58
CA TRP A 56 -6.81 15.36 -8.11
C TRP A 56 -5.45 15.99 -8.41
N GLU A 57 -4.42 15.46 -7.75
CA GLU A 57 -3.02 15.77 -8.03
C GLU A 57 -2.35 14.56 -8.64
N TYR A 58 -1.27 14.79 -9.38
CA TYR A 58 -0.51 13.70 -9.97
C TYR A 58 -0.03 12.68 -8.92
N GLN A 59 0.26 13.13 -7.70
CA GLN A 59 0.70 12.26 -6.60
C GLN A 59 -0.38 11.26 -6.15
N SER A 60 -1.64 11.70 -6.08
CA SER A 60 -2.73 10.80 -5.69
C SER A 60 -2.96 9.73 -6.76
N LEU A 61 -2.94 10.12 -8.03
CA LEU A 61 -3.01 9.19 -9.16
C LEU A 61 -1.82 8.22 -9.16
N ALA A 62 -0.61 8.72 -8.95
CA ALA A 62 0.59 7.88 -8.99
C ALA A 62 0.60 6.81 -7.89
N SER A 63 0.09 7.16 -6.69
CA SER A 63 -0.09 6.21 -5.58
C SER A 63 -1.14 5.14 -5.91
N ILE A 64 -2.27 5.55 -6.48
CA ILE A 64 -3.33 4.63 -6.92
C ILE A 64 -2.80 3.65 -7.97
N LEU A 65 -2.08 4.14 -8.98
CA LEU A 65 -1.49 3.31 -10.03
C LEU A 65 -0.44 2.32 -9.48
N GLN A 66 0.32 2.69 -8.44
CA GLN A 66 1.25 1.74 -7.79
C GLN A 66 0.51 0.55 -7.18
N ARG A 67 -0.62 0.83 -6.53
CA ARG A 67 -1.44 -0.20 -5.90
C ARG A 67 -2.09 -1.09 -6.94
N PHE A 68 -2.71 -0.51 -7.96
CA PHE A 68 -3.36 -1.29 -9.01
C PHE A 68 -2.38 -2.13 -9.84
N SER A 69 -1.21 -1.59 -10.19
CA SER A 69 -0.18 -2.39 -10.87
C SER A 69 0.31 -3.55 -9.99
N GLY A 70 0.55 -3.31 -8.69
CA GLY A 70 0.92 -4.37 -7.77
C GLY A 70 -0.15 -5.44 -7.61
N MET A 71 -1.42 -5.04 -7.47
CA MET A 71 -2.55 -5.98 -7.42
C MET A 71 -2.72 -6.75 -8.72
N ALA A 72 -2.49 -6.13 -9.87
CA ALA A 72 -2.57 -6.80 -11.16
C ALA A 72 -1.50 -7.90 -11.30
N PHE A 73 -0.25 -7.64 -10.90
CA PHE A 73 0.81 -8.65 -10.98
C PHE A 73 0.67 -9.75 -9.93
N SER A 74 0.41 -9.39 -8.67
CA SER A 74 0.20 -10.39 -7.62
C SER A 74 -1.05 -11.22 -7.90
N GLY A 75 -2.15 -10.57 -8.30
CA GLY A 75 -3.39 -11.24 -8.69
C GLY A 75 -3.21 -12.13 -9.90
N GLY A 76 -2.52 -11.66 -10.94
CA GLY A 76 -2.20 -12.45 -12.13
C GLY A 76 -1.33 -13.67 -11.81
N LEU A 77 -0.31 -13.51 -10.96
CA LEU A 77 0.53 -14.62 -10.51
C LEU A 77 -0.29 -15.68 -9.76
N TYR A 78 -1.11 -15.27 -8.79
CA TYR A 78 -1.95 -16.20 -8.04
C TYR A 78 -3.03 -16.86 -8.90
N ALA A 79 -3.65 -16.11 -9.81
CA ALA A 79 -4.63 -16.66 -10.75
C ALA A 79 -3.98 -17.69 -11.67
N PHE A 80 -2.79 -17.39 -12.21
CA PHE A 80 -2.05 -18.34 -13.04
C PHE A 80 -1.63 -19.59 -12.27
N ALA A 81 -1.05 -19.43 -11.07
CA ALA A 81 -0.62 -20.56 -10.25
C ALA A 81 -1.78 -21.47 -9.83
N THR A 82 -2.92 -20.88 -9.45
CA THR A 82 -4.11 -21.66 -9.09
C THR A 82 -4.75 -22.33 -10.30
N ALA A 83 -4.83 -21.65 -11.45
CA ALA A 83 -5.27 -22.26 -12.70
C ALA A 83 -4.37 -23.44 -13.09
N TYR A 84 -3.05 -23.24 -13.10
CA TYR A 84 -2.09 -24.30 -13.42
C TYR A 84 -2.28 -25.57 -12.57
N LEU A 85 -2.55 -25.40 -11.27
CA LEU A 85 -2.76 -26.53 -10.35
C LEU A 85 -4.15 -27.20 -10.51
N LEU A 86 -5.21 -26.42 -10.68
CA LEU A 86 -6.59 -26.92 -10.57
C LEU A 86 -7.20 -27.32 -11.92
N LEU A 87 -6.76 -26.74 -13.03
CA LEU A 87 -7.37 -26.95 -14.34
C LEU A 87 -7.35 -28.43 -14.81
N PRO A 88 -6.28 -29.22 -14.57
CA PRO A 88 -6.26 -30.62 -14.95
C PRO A 88 -7.34 -31.43 -14.21
N ALA A 89 -7.56 -31.14 -12.92
CA ALA A 89 -8.55 -31.83 -12.09
C ALA A 89 -9.99 -31.38 -12.38
N ALA A 90 -10.20 -30.11 -12.76
CA ALA A 90 -11.53 -29.55 -12.98
C ALA A 90 -12.05 -29.72 -14.42
N CYS A 91 -11.17 -29.63 -15.41
CA CYS A 91 -11.54 -29.51 -16.83
C CYS A 91 -10.85 -30.54 -17.73
N GLY A 92 -9.97 -31.38 -17.18
CA GLY A 92 -9.13 -32.32 -17.95
C GLY A 92 -8.14 -31.62 -18.89
N SER A 93 -7.96 -30.30 -18.75
CA SER A 93 -7.11 -29.46 -19.61
C SER A 93 -5.88 -28.99 -18.83
N THR A 94 -4.71 -29.01 -19.47
CA THR A 94 -3.44 -28.56 -18.89
C THR A 94 -3.05 -27.18 -19.40
N VAL A 95 -2.42 -26.38 -18.54
CA VAL A 95 -1.86 -25.07 -18.89
C VAL A 95 -0.38 -25.25 -19.22
N ASP A 96 -0.11 -25.94 -20.33
CA ASP A 96 1.25 -26.20 -20.81
C ASP A 96 1.75 -25.07 -21.71
N THR A 97 3.07 -24.95 -21.87
CA THR A 97 3.68 -23.91 -22.70
C THR A 97 3.18 -23.98 -24.15
N ASP A 98 3.06 -25.18 -24.71
CA ASP A 98 2.61 -25.38 -26.09
C ASP A 98 1.16 -24.93 -26.31
N SER A 99 0.26 -25.19 -25.36
CA SER A 99 -1.14 -24.76 -25.48
C SER A 99 -1.28 -23.24 -25.40
N LEU A 100 -0.48 -22.59 -24.53
CA LEU A 100 -0.42 -21.13 -24.44
C LEU A 100 0.16 -20.48 -25.70
N VAL A 101 1.26 -21.03 -26.23
CA VAL A 101 1.89 -20.50 -27.46
C VAL A 101 0.93 -20.64 -28.64
N ASN A 102 0.27 -21.79 -28.80
CA ASN A 102 -0.70 -21.99 -29.87
C ASN A 102 -1.91 -21.04 -29.75
N MET A 103 -2.41 -20.84 -28.53
CA MET A 103 -3.49 -19.89 -28.25
C MET A 103 -3.10 -18.47 -28.67
N VAL A 104 -1.88 -18.03 -28.35
CA VAL A 104 -1.40 -16.68 -28.69
C VAL A 104 -1.03 -16.58 -30.17
N ALA A 105 -0.51 -17.64 -30.79
CA ALA A 105 -0.06 -17.64 -32.18
C ALA A 105 -1.17 -17.25 -33.17
N GLY A 106 -2.40 -17.71 -32.92
CA GLY A 106 -3.57 -17.44 -33.77
C GLY A 106 -4.15 -16.02 -33.66
N LEU A 107 -3.67 -15.19 -32.72
CA LEU A 107 -4.18 -13.83 -32.55
C LEU A 107 -3.68 -12.88 -33.68
N PRO A 108 -4.42 -11.81 -34.01
CA PRO A 108 -3.92 -10.74 -34.86
C PRO A 108 -2.71 -10.04 -34.25
N GLU A 109 -1.79 -9.57 -35.09
CA GLU A 109 -0.55 -8.91 -34.61
C GLU A 109 -0.85 -7.69 -33.72
N SER A 110 -1.85 -6.88 -34.09
CA SER A 110 -2.30 -5.74 -33.27
C SER A 110 -2.72 -6.13 -31.86
N VAL A 111 -3.37 -7.30 -31.70
CA VAL A 111 -3.78 -7.83 -30.40
C VAL A 111 -2.56 -8.29 -29.61
N LYS A 112 -1.59 -8.94 -30.25
CA LYS A 112 -0.34 -9.36 -29.59
C LYS A 112 0.45 -8.15 -29.10
N THR A 113 0.64 -7.13 -29.96
CA THR A 113 1.33 -5.89 -29.59
C THR A 113 0.60 -5.16 -28.46
N GLY A 114 -0.73 -5.06 -28.55
CA GLY A 114 -1.55 -4.46 -27.50
C GLY A 114 -1.44 -5.20 -26.16
N ALA A 115 -1.51 -6.53 -26.19
CA ALA A 115 -1.35 -7.37 -25.00
C ALA A 115 0.04 -7.23 -24.38
N LYS A 116 1.11 -7.24 -25.19
CA LYS A 116 2.48 -6.97 -24.73
C LYS A 116 2.56 -5.61 -24.02
N PHE A 117 2.00 -4.56 -24.60
CA PHE A 117 2.01 -3.22 -24.00
C PHE A 117 1.21 -3.15 -22.69
N LEU A 118 0.03 -3.78 -22.66
CA LEU A 118 -0.83 -3.83 -21.47
C LEU A 118 -0.17 -4.51 -20.28
N VAL A 119 0.76 -5.45 -20.51
CA VAL A 119 1.57 -6.07 -19.45
C VAL A 119 2.84 -5.25 -19.17
N ALA A 120 3.52 -4.77 -20.21
CA ALA A 120 4.80 -4.07 -20.09
C ALA A 120 4.69 -2.70 -19.39
N TRP A 121 3.62 -1.93 -19.64
CA TRP A 121 3.50 -0.60 -19.06
C TRP A 121 3.21 -0.61 -17.55
N PRO A 122 2.27 -1.39 -17.02
CA PRO A 122 2.12 -1.54 -15.58
C PRO A 122 3.38 -2.08 -14.91
N PHE A 123 4.13 -2.98 -15.57
CA PHE A 123 5.35 -3.58 -15.02
C PHE A 123 6.44 -2.53 -14.83
N THR A 124 6.76 -1.82 -15.91
CA THR A 124 7.76 -0.75 -15.91
C THR A 124 7.35 0.40 -14.99
N TYR A 125 6.06 0.74 -14.96
CA TYR A 125 5.53 1.75 -14.03
C TYR A 125 5.72 1.32 -12.58
N HIS A 126 5.34 0.09 -12.22
CA HIS A 126 5.45 -0.42 -10.86
C HIS A 126 6.91 -0.42 -10.37
N ALA A 127 7.84 -0.84 -11.23
CA ALA A 127 9.26 -0.87 -10.92
C ALA A 127 9.84 0.54 -10.73
N VAL A 128 9.64 1.43 -11.70
CA VAL A 128 10.20 2.80 -11.67
C VAL A 128 9.59 3.62 -10.55
N ASN A 129 8.27 3.55 -10.37
CA ASN A 129 7.58 4.26 -9.30
C ASN A 129 7.90 3.66 -7.92
N GLY A 130 8.17 2.35 -7.85
CA GLY A 130 8.66 1.65 -6.67
C GLY A 130 10.04 2.16 -6.24
N VAL A 131 10.99 2.29 -7.18
CA VAL A 131 12.31 2.91 -6.90
C VAL A 131 12.16 4.34 -6.38
N LYS A 132 11.28 5.13 -7.01
CA LYS A 132 10.95 6.48 -6.52
C LYS A 132 10.40 6.46 -5.09
N GLN A 133 9.56 5.49 -4.74
CA GLN A 133 9.03 5.36 -3.39
C GLN A 133 10.13 5.02 -2.38
N LEU A 134 11.03 4.09 -2.71
CA LEU A 134 12.19 3.76 -1.87
C LEU A 134 13.11 4.98 -1.66
N ALA A 135 13.30 5.81 -2.69
CA ALA A 135 14.05 7.06 -2.55
C ALA A 135 13.35 8.05 -1.60
N TRP A 136 12.01 8.14 -1.67
CA TRP A 136 11.23 8.99 -0.77
C TRP A 136 11.20 8.48 0.67
N ASP A 137 11.25 7.16 0.89
CA ASP A 137 11.36 6.59 2.23
C ASP A 137 12.71 6.98 2.89
N GLN A 138 13.72 7.31 2.08
CA GLN A 138 15.01 7.88 2.52
C GLN A 138 15.03 9.43 2.50
N VAL A 139 13.89 10.08 2.29
CA VAL A 139 13.74 11.56 2.22
C VAL A 139 14.53 12.19 1.06
N ILE A 140 14.87 11.41 0.02
CA ILE A 140 15.61 11.89 -1.15
C ILE A 140 14.65 12.64 -2.10
N GLY A 141 15.02 13.85 -2.51
CA GLY A 141 14.28 14.61 -3.53
C GLY A 141 12.97 15.26 -3.04
N MET A 142 12.73 15.33 -1.73
CA MET A 142 11.49 15.83 -1.13
C MET A 142 11.52 17.30 -0.67
N ARG A 143 12.62 18.03 -0.91
CA ARG A 143 12.81 19.40 -0.39
C ARG A 143 11.93 20.45 -1.09
N ASP A 144 11.62 20.27 -2.36
CA ASP A 144 10.86 21.23 -3.18
C ASP A 144 9.63 20.57 -3.83
N LYS A 145 8.48 21.23 -3.73
CA LYS A 145 7.23 20.85 -4.40
C LYS A 145 7.38 20.78 -5.92
N LYS A 146 8.26 21.58 -6.53
CA LYS A 146 8.57 21.48 -7.97
C LYS A 146 9.27 20.17 -8.28
N MET A 147 10.29 19.80 -7.50
CA MET A 147 11.02 18.55 -7.66
C MET A 147 10.11 17.33 -7.49
N ILE A 148 9.27 17.31 -6.44
CA ILE A 148 8.32 16.23 -6.18
C ILE A 148 7.38 16.00 -7.38
N ARG A 149 6.85 17.08 -7.96
CA ARG A 149 5.97 17.01 -9.14
C ARG A 149 6.72 16.59 -10.39
N LEU A 150 7.94 17.08 -10.59
CA LEU A 150 8.77 16.74 -11.75
C LEU A 150 9.13 15.25 -11.74
N VAL A 151 9.67 14.76 -10.62
CA VAL A 151 10.04 13.35 -10.45
C VAL A 151 8.83 12.46 -10.67
N ALA A 152 7.69 12.79 -10.07
CA ALA A 152 6.49 11.97 -10.24
C ALA A 152 6.03 11.94 -11.70
N ARG A 153 5.99 13.07 -12.42
CA ARG A 153 5.68 13.08 -13.86
C ARG A 153 6.71 12.32 -14.69
N GLY A 154 7.98 12.44 -14.33
CA GLY A 154 9.09 11.72 -14.95
C GLY A 154 8.91 10.21 -14.88
N VAL A 155 8.39 9.68 -13.78
CA VAL A 155 8.08 8.25 -13.63
C VAL A 155 7.14 7.75 -14.74
N ALA A 156 6.06 8.46 -15.06
CA ALA A 156 5.16 8.04 -16.14
C ALA A 156 5.82 8.10 -17.52
N GLY A 157 6.65 9.11 -17.77
CA GLY A 157 7.39 9.23 -19.03
C GLY A 157 8.41 8.09 -19.20
N VAL A 158 9.24 7.87 -18.19
CA VAL A 158 10.26 6.82 -18.19
C VAL A 158 9.62 5.44 -18.29
N SER A 159 8.54 5.17 -17.56
CA SER A 159 7.85 3.89 -17.64
C SER A 159 7.19 3.67 -19.00
N PHE A 160 6.58 4.69 -19.59
CA PHE A 160 5.99 4.58 -20.92
C PHE A 160 7.04 4.27 -21.99
N VAL A 161 8.17 4.97 -21.99
CA VAL A 161 9.28 4.68 -22.91
C VAL A 161 9.84 3.27 -22.67
N GLY A 162 10.05 2.88 -21.41
CA GLY A 162 10.49 1.54 -21.06
C GLY A 162 9.53 0.46 -21.57
N ALA A 163 8.22 0.70 -21.49
CA ALA A 163 7.21 -0.21 -22.02
C ALA A 163 7.28 -0.34 -23.54
N LEU A 164 7.47 0.77 -24.26
CA LEU A 164 7.64 0.73 -25.73
C LEU A 164 8.88 -0.08 -26.13
N VAL A 165 9.99 0.10 -25.41
CA VAL A 165 11.21 -0.70 -25.63
C VAL A 165 10.93 -2.19 -25.42
N LEU A 166 10.24 -2.56 -24.34
CA LEU A 166 9.88 -3.96 -24.06
C LEU A 166 8.90 -4.58 -25.07
N VAL A 167 8.08 -3.76 -25.73
CA VAL A 167 7.13 -4.25 -26.75
C VAL A 167 7.84 -4.56 -28.07
N VAL A 168 8.87 -3.78 -28.40
CA VAL A 168 9.64 -3.90 -29.65
C VAL A 168 10.69 -5.00 -29.57
N LEU A 169 11.28 -5.22 -28.38
CA LEU A 169 12.16 -6.36 -28.09
C LEU A 169 11.40 -7.69 -28.16
#